data_AF-A0A392WBA0-F1
#
_entry.id   AF-A0A392WBA0-F1
#
_cell.length_a   1.000
_cell.length_b   1.000
_cell.length_c   1.000
_cell.angle_alpha   90.00
_cell.angle_beta   90.00
_cell.angle_gamma   90.00
#
_symmetry.space_group_name_H-M   'P 1'
#
loop_
_entity.id
_entity.type
_entity.pdbx_description
1 polymer ?
#
loop_
_entity_poly.entity_id
_entity_poly.type
_entity_poly.pdbx_seq_one_letter_code
_entity_poly.pdbx_strand_id
1 'polypeptide(L)' 'ADKDGNATTELKPEEEWSKEEDELALGNSKALNALFNGVDNNMFRLIKKCTVAKEAWEILKTTHEGT' A
#
# COMPACT_ATOMS: atom_id res chain seq x y z
N ALA A 1 9.81 5.92 4.56
CA ALA A 1 10.40 7.24 4.87
C ALA A 1 10.99 7.12 6.24
N ASP A 2 12.22 7.59 6.44
CA ASP A 2 12.77 7.73 7.79
C ASP A 2 12.01 8.81 8.58
N LYS A 3 12.35 8.96 9.86
CA LYS A 3 11.76 9.96 10.75
C LYS A 3 11.92 11.41 10.24
N ASP A 4 12.75 11.62 9.23
CA ASP A 4 13.09 12.92 8.62
C ASP A 4 12.46 13.11 7.23
N GLY A 5 11.58 12.19 6.80
CA GLY A 5 10.84 12.31 5.55
C GLY A 5 11.68 12.04 4.30
N ASN A 6 12.88 11.48 4.44
CA ASN A 6 13.69 11.10 3.29
C ASN A 6 13.28 9.72 2.76
N ALA A 7 13.32 9.58 1.43
CA ALA A 7 13.14 8.29 0.77
C ALA A 7 14.46 7.51 0.86
N THR A 8 14.72 6.93 2.03
CA THR A 8 15.82 5.98 2.21
C THR A 8 15.54 4.75 1.33
N THR A 9 16.45 4.46 0.40
CA THR A 9 16.41 3.24 -0.43
C THR A 9 16.76 1.98 0.37
N GLU A 10 17.29 2.15 1.58
CA GLU A 10 17.60 1.08 2.52
C GLU A 10 16.40 0.83 3.44
N LEU A 11 15.87 -0.40 3.40
CA LEU A 11 14.81 -0.83 4.30
C LEU A 11 15.39 -1.09 5.69
N LYS A 12 14.74 -0.54 6.71
CA LYS A 12 15.07 -0.82 8.10
C LYS A 12 14.87 -2.33 8.39
N PRO A 13 15.82 -3.02 9.06
CA PRO A 13 15.63 -4.39 9.52
C PRO A 13 14.38 -4.52 10.40
N GLU A 14 13.63 -5.61 10.27
CA GLU A 14 12.38 -5.84 11.02
C GLU A 14 12.60 -5.81 12.55
N GLU A 15 13.78 -6.23 13.01
CA GLU A 15 14.17 -6.21 14.43
C GLU A 15 14.24 -4.80 15.03
N GLU A 16 14.40 -3.78 14.18
CA GLU A 16 14.47 -2.37 14.59
C GLU A 16 13.13 -1.63 14.46
N TRP A 17 12.07 -2.32 14.02
CA TRP A 17 10.76 -1.71 13.84
C TRP A 17 10.12 -1.40 15.19
N SER A 18 9.51 -0.22 15.30
CA SER A 18 8.62 0.07 16.42
C SER A 18 7.32 -0.73 16.28
N LYS A 19 6.61 -0.90 17.40
CA LYS A 19 5.31 -1.55 17.40
C LYS A 19 4.31 -0.85 16.45
N GLU A 20 4.37 0.47 16.39
CA GLU A 20 3.52 1.28 15.51
C GLU A 20 3.87 1.07 14.03
N GLU A 21 5.16 0.92 13.68
CA GLU A 21 5.60 0.61 12.32
C GLU A 21 5.11 -0.77 11.87
N ASP A 22 5.20 -1.77 12.75
CA ASP A 22 4.70 -3.12 12.49
C ASP A 22 3.18 -3.15 12.33
N GLU A 23 2.43 -2.52 13.24
CA GLU A 23 0.97 -2.41 13.15
C GLU A 23 0.53 -1.70 11.86
N LEU A 24 1.25 -0.65 11.45
CA LEU A 24 0.98 0.07 10.21
C LEU A 24 1.25 -0.81 8.97
N ALA A 25 2.38 -1.53 8.95
CA ALA A 25 2.71 -2.44 7.86
C ALA A 25 1.69 -3.58 7.74
N LEU A 26 1.27 -4.17 8.88
CA LEU A 26 0.23 -5.18 8.93
C LEU A 26 -1.11 -4.65 8.43
N GLY A 27 -1.50 -3.44 8.85
CA GLY A 27 -2.71 -2.77 8.39
C GLY A 27 -2.71 -2.55 6.87
N ASN A 28 -1.59 -2.07 6.34
CA ASN A 28 -1.39 -1.87 4.90
C ASN A 28 -1.51 -3.19 4.12
N SER A 29 -0.86 -4.26 4.59
CA SER A 29 -0.91 -5.59 3.96
C SER A 29 -2.33 -6.15 3.92
N LYS A 30 -3.07 -6.05 5.05
CA LYS A 30 -4.48 -6.46 5.12
C LYS A 30 -5.37 -5.68 4.15
N ALA A 31 -5.18 -4.36 4.08
CA ALA A 31 -5.95 -3.50 3.19
C ALA A 31 -5.65 -3.81 1.71
N LEU A 32 -4.38 -3.97 1.33
CA LEU A 32 -4.01 -4.38 -0.03
C LEU A 32 -4.59 -5.75 -0.40
N ASN A 33 -4.53 -6.72 0.51
CA ASN A 33 -5.13 -8.02 0.28
C ASN A 33 -6.65 -7.92 0.05
N ALA A 34 -7.35 -7.11 0.84
CA ALA A 34 -8.78 -6.87 0.64
C ALA A 34 -9.07 -6.21 -0.71
N LEU A 35 -8.27 -5.22 -1.12
CA LEU A 35 -8.41 -4.56 -2.42
C LEU A 35 -8.13 -5.52 -3.58
N PHE A 36 -7.07 -6.31 -3.51
CA PHE A 36 -6.68 -7.25 -4.58
C PHE A 36 -7.70 -8.37 -4.79
N ASN A 37 -8.31 -8.88 -3.72
CA ASN A 37 -9.34 -9.91 -3.82
C ASN A 37 -10.74 -9.33 -4.06
N GLY A 38 -10.95 -8.03 -3.83
CA GLY A 38 -12.25 -7.38 -3.92
C GLY A 38 -12.60 -6.78 -5.29
N VAL A 39 -11.67 -6.79 -6.25
CA VAL A 39 -11.85 -6.18 -7.58
C VAL A 39 -11.74 -7.22 -8.69
N ASP A 40 -12.24 -6.88 -9.88
CA ASP A 40 -12.10 -7.74 -11.06
C ASP A 40 -10.66 -7.74 -11.63
N ASN A 41 -10.41 -8.62 -12.60
CA ASN A 41 -9.08 -8.79 -13.21
C ASN A 41 -8.52 -7.53 -13.90
N ASN A 42 -9.37 -6.68 -14.49
CA ASN A 42 -8.92 -5.44 -15.12
C ASN A 42 -8.48 -4.44 -14.06
N MET A 43 -9.31 -4.26 -13.03
CA MET A 43 -9.00 -3.35 -11.91
C MET A 43 -7.78 -3.84 -11.13
N PHE A 44 -7.67 -5.15 -10.86
CA PHE A 44 -6.50 -5.76 -10.24
C PHE A 44 -5.22 -5.45 -11.02
N ARG A 45 -5.26 -5.54 -12.36
CA ARG A 45 -4.10 -5.25 -13.21
C ARG A 45 -3.59 -3.81 -13.05
N LEU A 46 -4.46 -2.86 -12.70
CA LEU A 46 -4.07 -1.46 -12.43
C LEU A 46 -3.33 -1.32 -11.10
N ILE A 47 -3.78 -2.02 -10.06
CA ILE A 47 -3.28 -1.84 -8.69
C ILE A 47 -2.24 -2.88 -8.25
N LYS A 48 -1.99 -3.94 -9.03
CA LYS A 48 -1.12 -5.07 -8.63
C LYS A 48 0.34 -4.70 -8.30
N LYS A 49 0.80 -3.52 -8.69
CA LYS A 49 2.15 -3.02 -8.39
C LYS A 49 2.18 -2.07 -7.18
N CYS A 50 1.04 -1.71 -6.63
CA CYS A 50 0.95 -0.85 -5.46
C CYS A 50 1.46 -1.59 -4.23
N THR A 51 2.37 -0.96 -3.50
CA THR A 51 2.86 -1.42 -2.19
C THR A 51 2.18 -0.69 -1.04
N VAL A 52 1.43 0.37 -1.34
CA VAL A 52 0.67 1.18 -0.37
C VAL A 52 -0.82 1.09 -0.69
N ALA A 53 -1.63 0.66 0.28
CA ALA A 53 -3.07 0.48 0.13
C ALA A 53 -3.80 1.77 -0.27
N LYS A 54 -3.34 2.92 0.26
CA LYS A 54 -3.86 4.24 -0.10
C LYS A 54 -3.72 4.52 -1.59
N GLU A 55 -2.56 4.24 -2.18
CA GLU A 55 -2.34 4.45 -3.62
C GLU A 55 -3.23 3.55 -4.47
N ALA A 56 -3.36 2.27 -4.10
CA ALA A 56 -4.27 1.36 -4.77
C ALA A 56 -5.72 1.89 -4.73
N TRP A 57 -6.17 2.35 -3.56
CA TRP A 57 -7.51 2.93 -3.40
C TRP A 57 -7.73 4.19 -4.25
N GLU A 58 -6.77 5.11 -4.30
CA GLU A 58 -6.87 6.32 -5.14
C GLU A 58 -6.98 5.96 -6.63
N ILE A 59 -6.19 4.99 -7.12
CA ILE A 59 -6.27 4.51 -8.51
C ILE A 59 -7.66 3.95 -8.83
N LEU A 60 -8.23 3.16 -7.91
CA LEU A 60 -9.57 2.59 -8.10
C LEU A 60 -10.65 3.67 -8.17
N LYS A 61 -10.58 4.69 -7.31
CA LYS A 61 -11.51 5.84 -7.35
C LYS A 61 -11.45 6.58 -8.67
N THR A 62 -10.25 7.00 -9.09
CA THR A 62 -10.06 7.75 -10.35
C THR A 62 -10.51 6.95 -11.58
N THR A 63 -10.37 5.62 -11.55
CA THR A 63 -10.80 4.77 -12.65
C THR A 63 -12.33 4.65 -12.74
N HIS A 64 -13.04 4.70 -11.61
CA HIS A 64 -14.50 4.59 -11.59
C HIS A 64 -15.21 5.91 -11.92
N GLU A 65 -14.62 7.05 -11.55
CA GLU A 65 -15.25 8.35 -11.71
C GLU A 65 -15.19 8.89 -13.15
N GLY A 66 -14.38 8.28 -14.03
CA GLY A 66 -14.20 8.77 -15.41
C GLY A 66 -13.46 10.10 -15.43
N THR A 67 -12.63 10.31 -16.45
CA THR A 67 -11.95 11.61 -16.66
C THR A 67 -12.93 12.65 -17.17
#